data_AF-A0A060WPP4-F1
#
_entry.id   AF-A0A060WPP4-F1
#
_cell.length_a   1.000
_cell.length_b   1.000
_cell.length_c   1.000
_cell.angle_alpha   90.00
_cell.angle_beta   90.00
_cell.angle_gamma   90.00
#
_symmetry.space_group_name_H-M   'P 1'
#
loop_
_entity.id
_entity.type
_entity.pdbx_description
1 polymer ?
#
loop_
_entity_poly.entity_id
_entity_poly.type
_entity_poly.pdbx_seq_one_letter_code
_entity_poly.pdbx_strand_id
1 'polypeptide(L)'
;MSLQAKQVRVLVLRDMEQLGRTLFRLDQGFELQFRLGPTLQGKHVRVQTNYPAPGEHFDRHTFRALDWHNPTGREDDSDKFCSLDLQIAGSYQYNFGHGHEEKSGGGYVVVDPVLRAGADNHHVHLDCITIQTYLSKCLGHLDDWPDRLRVAKESGYNMIHFTPLQTLGKSRSCYSLADQLSLNPEFSPPGKNYTWTDVGELVQKLKKEWNMICITDVVYNHTATNSPWIKEHPECGYNLVNSPHLRPAWVLDRAIWHMTCNMADAKYAANGLPAQVQNEGHLNAIRDVLWGQVFPKIKLWEFFQVRIESAVEEFRDLLADGEKPDQKKTGGKQGLKIIQDPKFRRFGNEVDMDSALETFVPHSHSTQAILEACNRLWGRLEEINKEQYQQMIQHQEKASNCIVGNVVYERLADHGPKLGPVTRKDPIVPRYFTFPFEETSLEDDLKMTDQPDKACHFLAHNGWVMGDDPLRNFAEPGSNVYIRRELICWGDSVKLRYGDKPDDCPYLWTHMQKYTEITAKHFAGVRLDNCHSTPLHVAEHMLSAARAVRPNLYVIAELFTGSELIDNVFVNRLGITSLVRGTRMLTCSRQSTGVVGVKP
;
A
#
# COMPACT_ATOMS: atom_id res chain seq x y z
N MET A 1 47.35 14.67 1.74
CA MET A 1 45.98 14.72 2.27
C MET A 1 45.57 16.18 2.30
N SER A 2 44.70 16.60 1.38
CA SER A 2 44.12 17.94 1.42
C SER A 2 43.20 18.00 2.65
N LEU A 3 43.44 18.96 3.55
CA LEU A 3 42.52 19.31 4.63
C LEU A 3 41.27 19.92 3.97
N GLN A 4 40.34 19.07 3.53
CA GLN A 4 39.01 19.53 3.16
C GLN A 4 38.38 20.15 4.43
N ALA A 5 38.05 21.44 4.36
CA ALA A 5 37.36 22.12 5.44
C ALA A 5 36.07 21.38 5.79
N LYS A 6 35.91 21.01 7.06
CA LYS A 6 34.71 20.34 7.56
C LYS A 6 33.50 21.25 7.33
N GLN A 7 32.54 20.80 6.51
CA GLN A 7 31.32 21.57 6.28
C GLN A 7 30.39 21.44 7.48
N VAL A 8 30.02 22.57 8.07
CA VAL A 8 29.07 22.64 9.19
C VAL A 8 27.72 23.14 8.67
N ARG A 9 26.65 22.50 9.11
CA ARG A 9 25.25 22.91 8.86
C ARG A 9 24.57 23.11 10.20
N VAL A 10 23.77 24.18 10.30
CA VAL A 10 23.15 24.60 11.55
C VAL A 10 21.64 24.45 11.43
N LEU A 11 21.03 23.76 12.39
CA LEU A 11 19.59 23.67 12.56
C LEU A 11 19.21 24.35 13.87
N VAL A 12 18.42 25.43 13.77
CA VAL A 12 18.00 26.23 14.92
C VAL A 12 16.68 25.67 15.47
N LEU A 13 16.69 25.23 16.72
CA LEU A 13 15.53 24.64 17.40
C LEU A 13 14.58 25.73 17.91
N ARG A 14 13.29 25.60 17.64
CA ARG A 14 12.24 26.49 18.16
C ARG A 14 11.18 25.70 18.89
N ASP A 15 10.73 26.22 20.03
CA ASP A 15 9.68 25.59 20.83
C ASP A 15 8.41 25.30 20.00
N MET A 16 7.79 24.15 20.22
CA MET A 16 6.58 23.68 19.51
C MET A 16 6.73 23.46 17.99
N GLU A 17 7.96 23.49 17.45
CA GLU A 17 8.19 23.37 16.00
C GLU A 17 8.18 21.89 15.55
N GLN A 18 7.22 21.55 14.70
CA GLN A 18 7.02 20.20 14.16
C GLN A 18 7.42 20.14 12.68
N LEU A 19 8.66 19.78 12.41
CA LEU A 19 9.28 19.77 11.08
C LEU A 19 9.22 18.40 10.40
N GLY A 20 8.29 17.53 10.79
CA GLY A 20 8.15 16.19 10.21
C GLY A 20 7.85 16.17 8.70
N ARG A 21 7.33 17.28 8.16
CA ARG A 21 7.00 17.46 6.73
C ARG A 21 7.98 18.37 5.99
N THR A 22 9.03 18.83 6.67
CA THR A 22 10.08 19.67 6.10
C THR A 22 11.26 18.79 5.73
N LEU A 23 11.82 19.00 4.54
CA LEU A 23 12.94 18.22 4.04
C LEU A 23 14.27 18.89 4.40
N PHE A 24 15.09 18.20 5.20
CA PHE A 24 16.48 18.58 5.45
C PHE A 24 17.39 17.51 4.88
N ARG A 25 18.09 17.83 3.79
CA ARG A 25 19.06 16.94 3.14
C ARG A 25 20.49 17.40 3.34
N LEU A 26 21.36 16.47 3.71
CA LEU A 26 22.75 16.71 4.05
C LEU A 26 23.65 15.65 3.42
N ASP A 27 24.87 16.03 3.09
CA ASP A 27 25.87 15.10 2.56
C ASP A 27 26.60 14.37 3.69
N GLN A 28 27.08 13.16 3.39
CA GLN A 28 28.07 12.50 4.24
C GLN A 28 29.35 13.32 4.34
N GLY A 29 29.96 13.30 5.52
CA GLY A 29 31.11 14.12 5.90
C GLY A 29 30.74 15.46 6.52
N PHE A 30 29.47 15.87 6.53
CA PHE A 30 29.04 17.11 7.14
C PHE A 30 28.88 16.96 8.66
N GLU A 31 29.10 18.06 9.37
CA GLU A 31 28.68 18.21 10.76
C GLU A 31 27.34 18.92 10.81
N LEU A 32 26.35 18.32 11.47
CA LEU A 32 25.10 18.99 11.80
C LEU A 32 25.15 19.50 13.24
N GLN A 33 24.95 20.80 13.43
CA GLN A 33 24.85 21.44 14.74
C GLN A 33 23.41 21.86 15.03
N PHE A 34 22.85 21.35 16.11
CA PHE A 34 21.60 21.85 16.69
C PHE A 34 21.91 23.02 17.63
N ARG A 35 21.27 24.16 17.40
CA ARG A 35 21.43 25.37 18.22
C ARG A 35 20.10 25.83 18.77
N LEU A 36 20.11 26.46 19.94
CA LEU A 36 18.88 27.02 20.51
C LEU A 36 18.44 28.27 19.75
N GLY A 37 17.17 28.28 19.35
CA GLY A 37 16.48 29.49 18.91
C GLY A 37 15.99 30.34 20.09
N PRO A 38 15.54 31.58 19.83
CA PRO A 38 15.14 32.52 20.88
C PRO A 38 14.05 31.99 21.83
N THR A 39 13.15 31.13 21.35
CA THR A 39 12.04 30.59 22.15
C THR A 39 12.45 29.52 23.16
N LEU A 40 13.69 29.02 23.06
CA LEU A 40 14.24 27.98 23.93
C LEU A 40 15.40 28.49 24.81
N GLN A 41 15.81 29.75 24.67
CA GLN A 41 16.83 30.35 25.53
C GLN A 41 16.34 30.42 26.98
N GLY A 42 17.23 30.17 27.93
CA GLY A 42 16.95 30.03 29.35
C GLY A 42 16.29 28.71 29.75
N LYS A 43 15.99 27.81 28.79
CA LYS A 43 15.36 26.52 29.05
C LYS A 43 16.40 25.39 29.04
N HIS A 44 16.21 24.42 29.92
CA HIS A 44 17.00 23.19 29.91
C HIS A 44 16.46 22.22 28.83
N VAL A 45 16.97 22.36 27.61
CA VAL A 45 16.56 21.56 26.45
C VAL A 45 17.35 20.26 26.38
N ARG A 46 16.67 19.14 26.17
CA ARG A 46 17.27 17.85 25.81
C ARG A 46 16.98 17.56 24.35
N VAL A 47 18.03 17.31 23.56
CA VAL A 47 17.92 16.88 22.16
C VAL A 47 18.20 15.39 22.10
N GLN A 48 17.35 14.64 21.41
CA GLN A 48 17.56 13.21 21.17
C GLN A 48 17.47 12.90 19.68
N THR A 49 18.20 11.89 19.23
CA THR A 49 18.18 11.42 17.85
C THR A 49 18.36 9.91 17.78
N ASN A 50 17.84 9.28 16.72
CA ASN A 50 18.13 7.90 16.38
C ASN A 50 19.32 7.76 15.41
N TYR A 51 20.07 8.84 15.14
CA TYR A 51 21.36 8.73 14.49
C TYR A 51 22.33 7.94 15.41
N PRO A 52 22.89 6.81 14.95
CA PRO A 52 23.60 5.88 15.83
C PRO A 52 24.87 6.50 16.40
N ALA A 53 25.31 6.00 17.55
CA ALA A 53 26.65 6.36 18.05
C ALA A 53 27.74 5.74 17.17
N PRO A 54 28.97 6.30 17.16
CA PRO A 54 30.08 5.70 16.42
C PRO A 54 30.28 4.21 16.79
N GLY A 55 30.20 3.33 15.79
CA GLY A 55 30.35 1.89 15.96
C GLY A 55 29.06 1.12 16.27
N GLU A 56 27.94 1.80 16.50
CA GLU A 56 26.64 1.16 16.69
C GLU A 56 25.89 0.97 15.37
N HIS A 57 25.02 -0.03 15.33
CA HIS A 57 24.09 -0.23 14.23
C HIS A 57 22.89 0.71 14.36
N PHE A 58 22.38 1.18 13.24
CA PHE A 58 21.16 1.96 13.22
C PHE A 58 19.95 1.11 13.63
N ASP A 59 19.24 1.57 14.65
CA ASP A 59 17.90 1.12 15.01
C ASP A 59 16.98 2.33 15.06
N ARG A 60 15.90 2.29 14.26
CA ARG A 60 14.94 3.38 14.11
C ARG A 60 14.27 3.77 15.43
N HIS A 61 14.11 2.82 16.35
CA HIS A 61 13.38 3.02 17.61
C HIS A 61 14.28 3.41 18.78
N THR A 62 15.60 3.28 18.62
CA THR A 62 16.58 3.60 19.66
C THR A 62 17.03 5.05 19.50
N PHE A 63 16.72 5.89 20.51
CA PHE A 63 17.13 7.28 20.57
C PHE A 63 18.21 7.49 21.63
N ARG A 64 19.21 8.30 21.33
CA ARG A 64 20.22 8.77 22.27
C ARG A 64 20.13 10.28 22.46
N ALA A 65 20.39 10.73 23.68
CA ALA A 65 20.53 12.15 23.96
C ALA A 65 21.88 12.65 23.40
N LEU A 66 21.89 13.89 22.92
CA LEU A 66 23.11 14.58 22.51
C LEU A 66 23.63 15.48 23.62
N ASP A 67 24.94 15.53 23.76
CA ASP A 67 25.60 16.41 24.71
C ASP A 67 25.67 17.84 24.17
N TRP A 68 25.50 18.81 25.07
CA TRP A 68 25.69 20.23 24.76
C TRP A 68 27.17 20.59 24.90
N HIS A 69 27.71 21.23 23.88
CA HIS A 69 29.07 21.77 23.86
C HIS A 69 29.03 23.30 23.93
N ASN A 70 29.81 23.88 24.84
CA ASN A 70 29.99 25.32 25.00
C ASN A 70 31.36 25.73 24.43
N PRO A 71 31.43 26.34 23.23
CA PRO A 71 32.70 26.67 22.59
C PRO A 71 33.58 27.63 23.39
N THR A 72 32.95 28.57 24.09
CA THR A 72 33.63 29.58 24.92
C THR A 72 33.93 29.11 26.35
N GLY A 73 33.50 27.89 26.71
CA GLY A 73 33.62 27.35 28.07
C GLY A 73 32.74 28.03 29.12
N ARG A 74 31.90 29.00 28.72
CA ARG A 74 30.88 29.62 29.57
C ARG A 74 29.55 28.92 29.34
N GLU A 75 28.75 28.74 30.39
CA GLU A 75 27.36 28.27 30.25
C GLU A 75 26.47 29.41 29.72
N ASP A 76 26.63 29.75 28.45
CA ASP A 76 25.77 30.71 27.73
C ASP A 76 24.97 29.96 26.66
N ASP A 77 23.68 30.29 26.56
CA ASP A 77 22.78 29.70 25.57
C ASP A 77 23.00 30.26 24.16
N SER A 78 23.80 31.32 24.02
CA SER A 78 24.02 32.02 22.75
C SER A 78 24.93 31.26 21.77
N ASP A 79 25.90 30.48 22.26
CA ASP A 79 26.90 29.78 21.44
C ASP A 79 26.89 28.25 21.59
N LYS A 80 26.12 27.71 22.55
CA LYS A 80 26.05 26.26 22.77
C LYS A 80 25.38 25.50 21.64
N PHE A 81 25.89 24.29 21.36
CA PHE A 81 25.32 23.41 20.34
C PHE A 81 25.47 21.93 20.70
N CYS A 82 24.57 21.11 20.16
CA CYS A 82 24.78 19.66 20.04
C CYS A 82 25.23 19.35 18.62
N SER A 83 26.15 18.41 18.41
CA SER A 83 26.62 18.07 17.06
C SER A 83 26.43 16.60 16.70
N LEU A 84 26.34 16.36 15.38
CA LEU A 84 26.37 15.05 14.76
C LEU A 84 27.35 15.07 13.59
N ASP A 85 28.29 14.14 13.60
CA ASP A 85 29.15 13.87 12.46
C ASP A 85 28.48 12.84 11.54
N LEU A 86 27.99 13.31 10.40
CA LEU A 86 27.18 12.53 9.48
C LEU A 86 28.09 11.69 8.58
N GLN A 87 28.11 10.38 8.79
CA GLN A 87 28.98 9.40 8.11
C GLN A 87 28.19 8.27 7.47
N ILE A 88 26.92 8.11 7.83
CA ILE A 88 26.07 7.02 7.39
C ILE A 88 24.88 7.64 6.64
N ALA A 89 24.62 7.15 5.42
CA ALA A 89 23.44 7.53 4.68
C ALA A 89 22.18 6.90 5.27
N GLY A 90 21.07 7.62 5.17
CA GLY A 90 19.80 7.16 5.69
C GLY A 90 18.88 8.31 6.05
N SER A 91 17.86 7.99 6.83
CA SER A 91 16.97 8.98 7.41
C SER A 91 16.97 8.84 8.91
N TYR A 92 17.15 9.97 9.59
CA TYR A 92 17.29 10.05 11.02
C TYR A 92 16.29 11.03 11.57
N GLN A 93 15.62 10.62 12.64
CA GLN A 93 14.70 11.46 13.38
C GLN A 93 15.46 12.14 14.52
N TYR A 94 15.10 13.39 14.79
CA TYR A 94 15.46 14.08 16.01
C TYR A 94 14.21 14.63 16.68
N ASN A 95 14.24 14.71 18.00
CA ASN A 95 13.23 15.37 18.80
C ASN A 95 13.91 16.15 19.93
N PHE A 96 13.22 17.13 20.48
CA PHE A 96 13.71 17.91 21.60
C PHE A 96 12.58 18.33 22.54
N GLY A 97 12.91 18.44 23.82
CA GLY A 97 11.98 18.75 24.89
C GLY A 97 12.65 19.58 25.98
N HIS A 98 11.85 20.22 26.83
CA HIS A 98 12.32 20.97 28.00
C HIS A 98 11.34 20.77 29.18
N GLY A 99 11.86 20.89 30.41
CA GLY A 99 11.06 20.69 31.62
C GLY A 99 10.47 19.27 31.70
N HIS A 100 9.15 19.18 31.84
CA HIS A 100 8.40 17.91 31.89
C HIS A 100 7.94 17.40 30.52
N GLU A 101 8.05 18.21 29.46
CA GLU A 101 7.67 17.81 28.11
C GLU A 101 8.87 17.19 27.40
N GLU A 102 8.87 15.87 27.24
CA GLU A 102 9.96 15.16 26.56
C GLU A 102 10.05 15.46 25.06
N LYS A 103 8.96 15.90 24.42
CA LYS A 103 8.88 16.18 22.98
C LYS A 103 8.09 17.45 22.68
N SER A 104 8.75 18.60 22.86
CA SER A 104 8.23 19.92 22.44
C SER A 104 8.31 20.13 20.92
N GLY A 105 9.28 19.53 20.24
CA GLY A 105 9.46 19.66 18.79
C GLY A 105 10.33 18.56 18.19
N GLY A 106 10.48 18.56 16.87
CA GLY A 106 11.29 17.56 16.17
C GLY A 106 11.12 17.53 14.66
N GLY A 107 11.88 16.66 14.01
CA GLY A 107 11.89 16.53 12.56
C GLY A 107 12.77 15.38 12.08
N TYR A 108 13.05 15.39 10.77
CA TYR A 108 13.91 14.42 10.12
C TYR A 108 15.10 15.10 9.45
N VAL A 109 16.20 14.35 9.34
CA VAL A 109 17.37 14.67 8.54
C VAL A 109 17.67 13.48 7.65
N VAL A 110 17.73 13.72 6.34
CA VAL A 110 18.10 12.72 5.34
C VAL A 110 19.57 12.95 4.97
N VAL A 111 20.39 11.91 5.13
CA VAL A 111 21.80 11.93 4.74
C VAL A 111 21.95 11.16 3.43
N ASP A 112 22.43 11.84 2.41
CA ASP A 112 22.47 11.31 1.04
C ASP A 112 23.54 10.21 0.87
N PRO A 113 23.28 9.19 0.03
CA PRO A 113 24.23 8.12 -0.25
C PRO A 113 25.38 8.59 -1.13
N VAL A 114 26.59 8.11 -0.85
CA VAL A 114 27.76 8.36 -1.70
C VAL A 114 27.87 7.26 -2.73
N LEU A 115 27.65 7.62 -4.00
CA LEU A 115 27.77 6.70 -5.13
C LEU A 115 29.17 6.71 -5.72
N ARG A 116 29.64 5.54 -6.12
CA ARG A 116 30.97 5.36 -6.69
C ARG A 116 30.96 4.40 -7.86
N ALA A 117 31.76 4.68 -8.87
CA ALA A 117 31.92 3.87 -10.08
C ALA A 117 33.38 3.87 -10.57
N GLY A 118 33.69 2.99 -11.52
CA GLY A 118 35.00 2.89 -12.14
C GLY A 118 36.04 2.08 -11.36
N ALA A 119 37.15 1.80 -12.04
CA ALA A 119 38.28 1.07 -11.47
C ALA A 119 38.97 1.83 -10.33
N ASP A 120 38.95 3.16 -10.38
CA ASP A 120 39.44 4.08 -9.36
C ASP A 120 38.40 4.37 -8.25
N ASN A 121 37.17 3.87 -8.39
CA ASN A 121 36.08 4.02 -7.44
C ASN A 121 35.78 5.51 -7.12
N HIS A 122 35.82 6.35 -8.15
CA HIS A 122 35.57 7.79 -8.04
C HIS A 122 34.12 8.10 -7.63
N HIS A 123 33.92 9.28 -7.05
CA HIS A 123 32.61 9.77 -6.62
C HIS A 123 31.75 10.16 -7.82
N VAL A 124 30.50 9.68 -7.84
CA VAL A 124 29.47 10.09 -8.80
C VAL A 124 28.48 10.97 -8.04
N HIS A 125 28.47 12.26 -8.35
CA HIS A 125 27.53 13.21 -7.76
C HIS A 125 26.08 12.85 -8.14
N LEU A 126 25.16 12.94 -7.17
CA LEU A 126 23.76 12.59 -7.37
C LEU A 126 23.07 13.45 -8.44
N ASP A 127 23.43 14.74 -8.52
CA ASP A 127 22.93 15.66 -9.54
C ASP A 127 23.42 15.35 -10.97
N CYS A 128 24.46 14.51 -11.09
CA CYS A 128 25.02 14.10 -12.37
C CYS A 128 24.47 12.75 -12.84
N ILE A 129 23.51 12.14 -12.13
CA ILE A 129 22.95 10.85 -12.52
C ILE A 129 22.17 10.99 -13.84
N THR A 130 22.59 10.22 -14.83
CA THR A 130 21.88 10.01 -16.09
C THR A 130 21.52 8.54 -16.19
N ILE A 131 20.21 8.25 -16.19
CA ILE A 131 19.71 6.87 -16.04
C ILE A 131 18.93 6.38 -17.27
N GLN A 132 19.26 5.19 -17.75
CA GLN A 132 18.53 4.50 -18.81
C GLN A 132 17.80 3.29 -18.23
N THR A 133 16.47 3.20 -18.44
CA THR A 133 15.67 2.04 -18.01
C THR A 133 15.63 0.98 -19.10
N TYR A 134 15.81 -0.28 -18.71
CA TYR A 134 15.66 -1.46 -19.55
C TYR A 134 14.59 -2.40 -18.99
N LEU A 135 13.71 -2.88 -19.88
CA LEU A 135 12.81 -3.99 -19.57
C LEU A 135 13.62 -5.28 -19.59
N SER A 136 13.95 -5.81 -18.42
CA SER A 136 14.86 -6.96 -18.27
C SER A 136 14.43 -8.18 -19.11
N LYS A 137 13.12 -8.45 -19.18
CA LYS A 137 12.55 -9.53 -20.03
C LYS A 137 12.83 -9.38 -21.53
N CYS A 138 13.16 -8.18 -21.99
CA CYS A 138 13.46 -7.89 -23.40
C CYS A 138 14.97 -7.91 -23.71
N LEU A 139 15.83 -8.18 -22.72
CA LEU A 139 17.28 -8.24 -22.89
C LEU A 139 17.78 -9.62 -23.38
N GLY A 140 16.91 -10.61 -23.51
CA GLY A 140 17.32 -11.97 -23.91
C GLY A 140 18.09 -12.68 -22.81
N HIS A 141 18.94 -13.63 -23.21
CA HIS A 141 19.77 -14.37 -22.25
C HIS A 141 20.87 -13.47 -21.68
N LEU A 142 21.37 -13.77 -20.48
CA LEU A 142 22.36 -12.93 -19.80
C LEU A 142 23.64 -12.71 -20.62
N ASP A 143 24.02 -13.67 -21.49
CA ASP A 143 25.14 -13.54 -22.44
C ASP A 143 24.95 -12.38 -23.45
N ASP A 144 23.70 -12.06 -23.81
CA ASP A 144 23.37 -11.01 -24.77
C ASP A 144 23.41 -9.60 -24.13
N TRP A 145 23.36 -9.53 -22.79
CA TRP A 145 23.15 -8.28 -22.08
C TRP A 145 24.28 -7.27 -22.29
N PRO A 146 25.58 -7.64 -22.26
CA PRO A 146 26.65 -6.70 -22.53
C PRO A 146 26.45 -5.94 -23.85
N ASP A 147 26.12 -6.63 -24.94
CA ASP A 147 25.97 -5.95 -26.23
C ASP A 147 24.74 -5.04 -26.29
N ARG A 148 23.64 -5.43 -25.65
CA ARG A 148 22.41 -4.61 -25.58
C ARG A 148 22.55 -3.40 -24.65
N LEU A 149 23.23 -3.57 -23.51
CA LEU A 149 23.44 -2.53 -22.50
C LEU A 149 24.54 -1.54 -22.91
N ARG A 150 25.45 -1.95 -23.81
CA ARG A 150 26.50 -1.07 -24.37
C ARG A 150 25.93 0.24 -24.91
N VAL A 151 24.72 0.21 -25.47
CA VAL A 151 24.04 1.42 -25.98
C VAL A 151 23.95 2.52 -24.91
N ALA A 152 23.63 2.18 -23.66
CA ALA A 152 23.54 3.17 -22.58
C ALA A 152 24.91 3.79 -22.27
N LYS A 153 25.96 2.96 -22.23
CA LYS A 153 27.34 3.43 -22.05
C LYS A 153 27.75 4.39 -23.15
N GLU A 154 27.63 3.98 -24.41
CA GLU A 154 28.08 4.77 -25.56
C GLU A 154 27.23 6.03 -25.77
N SER A 155 26.02 6.07 -25.21
CA SER A 155 25.16 7.25 -25.20
C SER A 155 25.46 8.22 -24.03
N GLY A 156 26.41 7.90 -23.16
CA GLY A 156 26.83 8.75 -22.04
C GLY A 156 26.00 8.62 -20.77
N TYR A 157 25.17 7.59 -20.63
CA TYR A 157 24.50 7.30 -19.36
C TYR A 157 25.51 6.75 -18.34
N ASN A 158 25.36 7.12 -17.07
CA ASN A 158 26.18 6.58 -15.97
C ASN A 158 25.39 5.67 -15.03
N MET A 159 24.10 5.45 -15.29
CA MET A 159 23.27 4.53 -14.52
C MET A 159 22.32 3.71 -15.42
N ILE A 160 22.17 2.42 -15.09
CA ILE A 160 21.17 1.52 -15.67
C ILE A 160 20.13 1.20 -14.59
N HIS A 161 18.86 1.33 -14.96
CA HIS A 161 17.73 0.83 -14.20
C HIS A 161 17.14 -0.41 -14.88
N PHE A 162 17.09 -1.52 -14.16
CA PHE A 162 16.43 -2.73 -14.61
C PHE A 162 15.05 -2.86 -13.98
N THR A 163 14.01 -3.10 -14.78
CA THR A 163 12.76 -3.65 -14.23
C THR A 163 13.03 -4.98 -13.53
N PRO A 164 12.14 -5.49 -12.66
CA PRO A 164 12.43 -6.68 -11.86
C PRO A 164 13.00 -7.85 -12.68
N LEU A 165 14.00 -8.52 -12.12
CA LEU A 165 14.72 -9.65 -12.73
C LEU A 165 14.21 -11.01 -12.24
N GLN A 166 13.24 -11.00 -11.34
CA GLN A 166 12.70 -12.18 -10.67
C GLN A 166 11.83 -13.02 -11.61
N THR A 167 11.53 -14.26 -11.22
CA THR A 167 10.62 -15.14 -11.97
C THR A 167 9.25 -14.48 -12.17
N LEU A 168 8.82 -14.38 -13.43
CA LEU A 168 7.58 -13.71 -13.80
C LEU A 168 6.35 -14.62 -13.64
N GLY A 169 5.21 -13.99 -13.39
CA GLY A 169 3.88 -14.60 -13.40
C GLY A 169 3.38 -14.96 -14.79
N LYS A 170 2.19 -15.58 -14.83
CA LYS A 170 1.54 -16.03 -16.08
C LYS A 170 1.32 -14.91 -17.10
N SER A 171 1.08 -13.68 -16.65
CA SER A 171 0.90 -12.52 -17.54
C SER A 171 2.20 -12.08 -18.22
N ARG A 172 3.35 -12.53 -17.72
CA ARG A 172 4.69 -12.05 -18.09
C ARG A 172 4.86 -10.53 -17.92
N SER A 173 4.05 -9.90 -17.07
CA SER A 173 4.29 -8.55 -16.59
C SER A 173 5.59 -8.52 -15.80
N CYS A 174 6.42 -7.49 -15.97
CA CYS A 174 7.67 -7.36 -15.19
C CYS A 174 7.39 -7.16 -13.69
N TYR A 175 6.18 -6.73 -13.32
CA TYR A 175 5.84 -6.40 -11.93
C TYR A 175 4.95 -7.47 -11.25
N SER A 176 4.41 -8.42 -12.03
CA SER A 176 3.70 -9.58 -11.48
C SER A 176 4.70 -10.73 -11.30
N LEU A 177 5.32 -10.80 -10.12
CA LEU A 177 6.39 -11.76 -9.81
C LEU A 177 5.83 -13.05 -9.23
N ALA A 178 6.14 -14.21 -9.82
CA ALA A 178 5.71 -15.50 -9.29
C ALA A 178 6.61 -16.02 -8.16
N ASP A 179 7.88 -15.62 -8.17
CA ASP A 179 8.83 -15.92 -7.11
C ASP A 179 9.88 -14.81 -7.05
N GLN A 180 9.86 -14.05 -5.96
CA GLN A 180 10.74 -12.92 -5.71
C GLN A 180 12.19 -13.33 -5.39
N LEU A 181 12.41 -14.57 -4.95
CA LEU A 181 13.73 -15.03 -4.52
C LEU A 181 14.55 -15.59 -5.68
N SER A 182 13.87 -16.15 -6.69
CA SER A 182 14.51 -16.76 -7.85
C SER A 182 14.75 -15.77 -8.98
N LEU A 183 15.90 -15.90 -9.65
CA LEU A 183 16.17 -15.20 -10.90
C LEU A 183 15.27 -15.76 -12.01
N ASN A 184 14.79 -14.90 -12.92
CA ASN A 184 13.97 -15.33 -14.04
C ASN A 184 14.71 -16.37 -14.90
N PRO A 185 14.18 -17.61 -15.04
CA PRO A 185 14.81 -18.65 -15.83
C PRO A 185 14.91 -18.31 -17.32
N GLU A 186 14.11 -17.36 -17.82
CA GLU A 186 14.19 -16.89 -19.22
C GLU A 186 15.51 -16.19 -19.55
N PHE A 187 16.33 -15.82 -18.56
CA PHE A 187 17.68 -15.29 -18.81
C PHE A 187 18.71 -16.36 -19.12
N SER A 188 18.37 -17.64 -18.94
CA SER A 188 19.26 -18.78 -19.16
C SER A 188 19.00 -19.45 -20.51
N PRO A 189 20.02 -19.63 -21.37
CA PRO A 189 19.88 -20.43 -22.58
C PRO A 189 19.79 -21.92 -22.23
N PRO A 190 19.27 -22.77 -23.15
CA PRO A 190 19.24 -24.21 -22.96
C PRO A 190 20.63 -24.78 -22.60
N GLY A 191 20.71 -25.55 -21.51
CA GLY A 191 21.95 -26.18 -21.04
C GLY A 191 22.83 -25.31 -20.13
N LYS A 192 22.44 -24.06 -19.86
CA LYS A 192 23.08 -23.17 -18.88
C LYS A 192 22.05 -22.73 -17.84
N ASN A 193 22.49 -22.39 -16.63
CA ASN A 193 21.61 -21.86 -15.60
C ASN A 193 22.30 -20.68 -14.90
N TYR A 194 21.81 -19.48 -15.17
CA TYR A 194 22.26 -18.27 -14.49
C TYR A 194 21.62 -18.10 -13.13
N THR A 195 22.40 -17.50 -12.24
CA THR A 195 22.03 -17.23 -10.86
C THR A 195 22.21 -15.74 -10.55
N TRP A 196 21.76 -15.33 -9.37
CA TRP A 196 22.05 -13.99 -8.86
C TRP A 196 23.55 -13.68 -8.77
N THR A 197 24.40 -14.69 -8.61
CA THR A 197 25.86 -14.51 -8.63
C THR A 197 26.33 -13.99 -9.98
N ASP A 198 25.87 -14.59 -11.09
CA ASP A 198 26.23 -14.18 -12.45
C ASP A 198 25.74 -12.76 -12.77
N VAL A 199 24.52 -12.42 -12.32
CA VAL A 199 23.99 -11.04 -12.41
C VAL A 199 24.87 -10.07 -11.61
N GLY A 200 25.28 -10.47 -10.40
CA GLY A 200 26.19 -9.70 -9.56
C GLY A 200 27.53 -9.45 -10.23
N GLU A 201 28.11 -10.46 -10.85
CA GLU A 201 29.36 -10.36 -11.61
C GLU A 201 29.22 -9.40 -12.79
N LEU A 202 28.11 -9.48 -13.54
CA LEU A 202 27.81 -8.53 -14.61
C LEU A 202 27.68 -7.10 -14.07
N VAL A 203 26.92 -6.87 -13.01
CA VAL A 203 26.77 -5.53 -12.40
C VAL A 203 28.12 -4.98 -11.93
N GLN A 204 28.97 -5.80 -11.31
CA GLN A 204 30.32 -5.38 -10.92
C GLN A 204 31.20 -5.06 -12.12
N LYS A 205 31.09 -5.84 -13.21
CA LYS A 205 31.79 -5.56 -14.47
C LYS A 205 31.37 -4.21 -15.04
N LEU A 206 30.06 -3.96 -15.18
CA LEU A 206 29.53 -2.68 -15.66
C LEU A 206 30.01 -1.50 -14.80
N LYS A 207 30.01 -1.68 -13.47
CA LYS A 207 30.51 -0.66 -12.54
C LYS A 207 31.98 -0.35 -12.76
N LYS A 208 32.84 -1.37 -12.81
CA LYS A 208 34.31 -1.19 -12.85
C LYS A 208 34.81 -0.79 -14.23
N GLU A 209 34.32 -1.42 -15.28
CA GLU A 209 34.83 -1.26 -16.64
C GLU A 209 34.12 -0.13 -17.39
N TRP A 210 32.84 0.13 -17.11
CA TRP A 210 32.04 1.09 -17.88
C TRP A 210 31.64 2.33 -17.08
N ASN A 211 32.06 2.43 -15.82
CA ASN A 211 31.64 3.49 -14.89
C ASN A 211 30.11 3.55 -14.71
N MET A 212 29.41 2.43 -14.88
CA MET A 212 27.94 2.38 -14.85
C MET A 212 27.41 1.78 -13.56
N ILE A 213 26.58 2.53 -12.85
CA ILE A 213 25.88 2.07 -11.66
C ILE A 213 24.60 1.35 -12.08
N CYS A 214 24.27 0.22 -11.42
CA CYS A 214 23.03 -0.51 -11.71
C CYS A 214 22.08 -0.47 -10.50
N ILE A 215 20.81 -0.22 -10.78
CA ILE A 215 19.71 -0.29 -9.82
C ILE A 215 18.57 -1.14 -10.39
N THR A 216 17.64 -1.58 -9.55
CA THR A 216 16.46 -2.33 -10.01
C THR A 216 15.22 -2.03 -9.18
N ASP A 217 14.04 -2.28 -9.75
CA ASP A 217 12.78 -2.18 -9.04
C ASP A 217 12.66 -3.19 -7.89
N VAL A 218 11.99 -2.77 -6.81
CA VAL A 218 11.45 -3.66 -5.78
C VAL A 218 9.92 -3.53 -5.71
N VAL A 219 9.23 -4.66 -5.66
CA VAL A 219 7.77 -4.75 -5.63
C VAL A 219 7.31 -5.34 -4.32
N TYR A 220 6.79 -4.49 -3.42
CA TYR A 220 6.32 -4.92 -2.10
C TYR A 220 4.79 -5.08 -2.01
N ASN A 221 4.05 -4.50 -2.95
CA ASN A 221 2.59 -4.38 -2.83
C ASN A 221 1.82 -5.65 -3.21
N HIS A 222 2.40 -6.45 -4.11
CA HIS A 222 1.72 -7.56 -4.74
C HIS A 222 2.67 -8.67 -5.20
N THR A 223 2.10 -9.84 -5.46
CA THR A 223 2.74 -11.01 -6.09
C THR A 223 1.85 -11.55 -7.20
N ALA A 224 2.39 -12.34 -8.12
CA ALA A 224 1.59 -12.94 -9.19
C ALA A 224 0.51 -13.88 -8.61
N THR A 225 -0.67 -13.90 -9.24
CA THR A 225 -1.78 -14.80 -8.85
C THR A 225 -1.42 -16.28 -8.92
N ASN A 226 -0.37 -16.64 -9.67
CA ASN A 226 0.11 -18.01 -9.82
C ASN A 226 1.38 -18.33 -9.02
N SER A 227 1.76 -17.49 -8.06
CA SER A 227 2.92 -17.75 -7.19
C SER A 227 2.74 -19.10 -6.48
N PRO A 228 3.74 -20.00 -6.44
CA PRO A 228 3.59 -21.26 -5.71
C PRO A 228 3.43 -21.04 -4.20
N TRP A 229 4.24 -20.15 -3.63
CA TRP A 229 4.27 -19.88 -2.20
C TRP A 229 2.98 -19.25 -1.66
N ILE A 230 2.23 -18.47 -2.48
CA ILE A 230 0.95 -17.89 -2.03
C ILE A 230 -0.15 -18.96 -1.86
N LYS A 231 0.00 -20.11 -2.52
CA LYS A 231 -0.90 -21.26 -2.31
C LYS A 231 -0.58 -21.98 -1.00
N GLU A 232 0.69 -22.05 -0.64
CA GLU A 232 1.15 -22.64 0.63
C GLU A 232 0.87 -21.69 1.81
N HIS A 233 0.97 -20.39 1.57
CA HIS A 233 0.81 -19.31 2.55
C HIS A 233 -0.31 -18.32 2.16
N PRO A 234 -1.58 -18.77 2.09
CA PRO A 234 -2.71 -17.91 1.71
C PRO A 234 -2.95 -16.75 2.68
N GLU A 235 -2.45 -16.83 3.92
CA GLU A 235 -2.51 -15.76 4.92
C GLU A 235 -1.73 -14.50 4.53
N CYS A 236 -0.82 -14.61 3.55
CA CYS A 236 -0.01 -13.52 3.02
C CYS A 236 -0.79 -12.60 2.08
N GLY A 237 -1.99 -12.99 1.62
CA GLY A 237 -2.90 -12.10 0.91
C GLY A 237 -4.11 -11.73 1.75
N TYR A 238 -4.88 -10.74 1.29
CA TYR A 238 -6.20 -10.46 1.86
C TYR A 238 -7.16 -11.54 1.37
N ASN A 239 -7.71 -12.33 2.29
CA ASN A 239 -8.64 -13.42 1.99
C ASN A 239 -9.88 -13.36 2.89
N LEU A 240 -10.86 -14.24 2.67
CA LEU A 240 -12.12 -14.16 3.42
C LEU A 240 -12.02 -14.66 4.87
N VAL A 241 -10.90 -15.25 5.28
CA VAL A 241 -10.66 -15.68 6.68
C VAL A 241 -10.01 -14.55 7.47
N ASN A 242 -8.94 -13.94 6.96
CA ASN A 242 -8.22 -12.85 7.63
C ASN A 242 -8.79 -11.46 7.35
N SER A 243 -9.60 -11.31 6.29
CA SER A 243 -10.20 -10.07 5.83
C SER A 243 -11.69 -10.28 5.51
N PRO A 244 -12.51 -10.73 6.48
CA PRO A 244 -13.90 -11.13 6.27
C PRO A 244 -14.79 -10.00 5.74
N HIS A 245 -14.42 -8.73 5.97
CA HIS A 245 -15.11 -7.56 5.39
C HIS A 245 -15.11 -7.54 3.86
N LEU A 246 -14.24 -8.30 3.20
CA LEU A 246 -14.20 -8.44 1.74
C LEU A 246 -15.23 -9.46 1.21
N ARG A 247 -15.90 -10.22 2.08
CA ARG A 247 -16.85 -11.26 1.69
C ARG A 247 -17.99 -10.75 0.78
N PRO A 248 -18.66 -9.61 1.06
CA PRO A 248 -19.67 -9.08 0.16
C PRO A 248 -19.09 -8.71 -1.23
N ALA A 249 -17.86 -8.21 -1.28
CA ALA A 249 -17.20 -7.86 -2.53
C ALA A 249 -16.81 -9.09 -3.35
N TRP A 250 -16.40 -10.18 -2.69
CA TRP A 250 -16.14 -11.47 -3.35
C TRP A 250 -17.43 -12.06 -3.96
N VAL A 251 -18.55 -12.01 -3.21
CA VAL A 251 -19.87 -12.44 -3.72
C VAL A 251 -20.26 -11.67 -4.98
N LEU A 252 -20.07 -10.35 -4.98
CA LEU A 252 -20.30 -9.53 -6.16
C LEU A 252 -19.37 -9.91 -7.32
N ASP A 253 -18.12 -10.33 -7.04
CA ASP A 253 -17.11 -10.61 -8.07
C ASP A 253 -17.48 -11.89 -8.83
N ARG A 254 -17.90 -12.92 -8.08
CA ARG A 254 -18.45 -14.15 -8.64
C ARG A 254 -19.70 -13.88 -9.46
N ALA A 255 -20.62 -13.03 -8.97
CA ALA A 255 -21.85 -12.75 -9.70
C ALA A 255 -21.59 -12.02 -11.03
N ILE A 256 -20.64 -11.08 -11.07
CA ILE A 256 -20.21 -10.40 -12.30
C ILE A 256 -19.49 -11.37 -13.25
N TRP A 257 -18.71 -12.31 -12.72
CA TRP A 257 -18.12 -13.37 -13.53
C TRP A 257 -19.18 -14.26 -14.19
N HIS A 258 -20.21 -14.67 -13.44
CA HIS A 258 -21.32 -15.45 -14.00
C HIS A 258 -22.13 -14.66 -15.04
N MET A 259 -22.31 -13.35 -14.83
CA MET A 259 -22.84 -12.44 -15.86
C MET A 259 -21.96 -12.42 -17.10
N THR A 260 -20.63 -12.35 -16.96
CA THR A 260 -19.66 -12.41 -18.06
C THR A 260 -19.81 -13.70 -18.86
N CYS A 261 -19.88 -14.85 -18.19
CA CYS A 261 -20.08 -16.16 -18.84
C CYS A 261 -21.41 -16.19 -19.61
N ASN A 262 -22.51 -15.74 -19.00
CA ASN A 262 -23.82 -15.71 -19.67
C ASN A 262 -23.82 -14.79 -20.89
N MET A 263 -23.13 -13.65 -20.83
CA MET A 263 -22.99 -12.73 -21.95
C MET A 263 -22.14 -13.33 -23.08
N ALA A 264 -21.02 -13.98 -22.75
CA ALA A 264 -20.18 -14.69 -23.71
C ALA A 264 -20.92 -15.85 -24.39
N ASP A 265 -21.82 -16.52 -23.67
CA ASP A 265 -22.67 -17.60 -24.19
C ASP A 265 -23.95 -17.06 -24.87
N ALA A 266 -24.03 -15.75 -25.13
CA ALA A 266 -25.13 -15.05 -25.80
C ALA A 266 -26.51 -15.19 -25.12
N LYS A 267 -26.58 -15.53 -23.82
CA LYS A 267 -27.84 -15.71 -23.09
C LYS A 267 -28.63 -14.41 -22.91
N TYR A 268 -27.97 -13.26 -22.94
CA TYR A 268 -28.62 -11.95 -22.85
C TYR A 268 -28.91 -11.30 -24.20
N ALA A 269 -28.64 -11.98 -25.33
CA ALA A 269 -28.83 -11.41 -26.66
C ALA A 269 -30.29 -11.00 -26.91
N ALA A 270 -31.26 -11.80 -26.45
CA ALA A 270 -32.69 -11.48 -26.54
C ALA A 270 -33.10 -10.25 -25.71
N ASN A 271 -32.30 -9.88 -24.71
CA ASN A 271 -32.49 -8.71 -23.86
C ASN A 271 -31.71 -7.48 -24.34
N GLY A 272 -31.17 -7.52 -25.57
CA GLY A 272 -30.40 -6.41 -26.15
C GLY A 272 -28.96 -6.29 -25.64
N LEU A 273 -28.43 -7.31 -24.96
CA LEU A 273 -27.05 -7.35 -24.49
C LEU A 273 -26.26 -8.49 -25.17
N PRO A 274 -25.68 -8.24 -26.36
CA PRO A 274 -24.79 -9.19 -27.02
C PRO A 274 -23.38 -9.17 -26.39
N ALA A 275 -22.56 -10.19 -26.68
CA ALA A 275 -21.14 -10.20 -26.28
C ALA A 275 -20.35 -9.00 -26.84
N GLN A 276 -20.71 -8.51 -28.02
CA GLN A 276 -20.07 -7.36 -28.66
C GLN A 276 -20.74 -6.04 -28.23
N VAL A 277 -20.11 -5.33 -27.28
CA VAL A 277 -20.57 -3.99 -26.84
C VAL A 277 -20.11 -2.94 -27.84
N GLN A 278 -21.03 -2.11 -28.36
CA GLN A 278 -20.71 -1.13 -29.42
C GLN A 278 -21.37 0.24 -29.23
N ASN A 279 -22.39 0.35 -28.38
CA ASN A 279 -23.21 1.55 -28.28
C ASN A 279 -23.75 1.72 -26.86
N GLU A 280 -24.31 2.89 -26.59
CA GLU A 280 -24.89 3.27 -25.31
C GLU A 280 -26.07 2.38 -24.89
N GLY A 281 -26.87 1.90 -25.84
CA GLY A 281 -27.96 0.95 -25.59
C GLY A 281 -27.47 -0.34 -24.92
N HIS A 282 -26.36 -0.91 -25.39
CA HIS A 282 -25.74 -2.07 -24.77
C HIS A 282 -25.21 -1.75 -23.35
N LEU A 283 -24.72 -0.53 -23.11
CA LEU A 283 -24.29 -0.11 -21.76
C LEU A 283 -25.46 0.00 -20.79
N ASN A 284 -26.62 0.47 -21.24
CA ASN A 284 -27.84 0.50 -20.44
C ASN A 284 -28.34 -0.92 -20.16
N ALA A 285 -28.30 -1.82 -21.14
CA ALA A 285 -28.64 -3.22 -20.93
C ALA A 285 -27.72 -3.92 -19.89
N ILE A 286 -26.43 -3.55 -19.81
CA ILE A 286 -25.54 -4.00 -18.72
C ILE A 286 -26.08 -3.55 -17.36
N ARG A 287 -26.50 -2.28 -17.22
CA ARG A 287 -27.10 -1.77 -15.98
C ARG A 287 -28.39 -2.50 -15.64
N ASP A 288 -29.25 -2.74 -16.63
CA ASP A 288 -30.52 -3.44 -16.43
C ASP A 288 -30.30 -4.87 -15.93
N VAL A 289 -29.30 -5.58 -16.47
CA VAL A 289 -28.93 -6.92 -15.98
C VAL A 289 -28.36 -6.85 -14.55
N LEU A 290 -27.51 -5.86 -14.25
CA LEU A 290 -26.97 -5.68 -12.90
C LEU A 290 -28.08 -5.46 -11.87
N TRP A 291 -29.01 -4.53 -12.15
CA TRP A 291 -30.11 -4.18 -11.24
C TRP A 291 -31.24 -5.20 -11.20
N GLY A 292 -31.58 -5.81 -12.33
CA GLY A 292 -32.70 -6.74 -12.44
C GLY A 292 -32.36 -8.17 -12.06
N GLN A 293 -31.11 -8.61 -12.28
CA GLN A 293 -30.74 -10.02 -12.13
C GLN A 293 -29.58 -10.26 -11.17
N VAL A 294 -28.56 -9.40 -11.14
CA VAL A 294 -27.37 -9.61 -10.30
C VAL A 294 -27.62 -9.19 -8.86
N PHE A 295 -27.84 -7.91 -8.61
CA PHE A 295 -27.97 -7.36 -7.25
C PHE A 295 -29.11 -7.98 -6.42
N PRO A 296 -30.32 -8.22 -6.96
CA PRO A 296 -31.41 -8.84 -6.21
C PRO A 296 -31.11 -10.30 -5.84
N LYS A 297 -30.33 -11.01 -6.68
CA LYS A 297 -29.97 -12.40 -6.43
C LYS A 297 -28.96 -12.54 -5.30
N ILE A 298 -27.97 -11.65 -5.24
CA ILE A 298 -26.88 -11.74 -4.26
C ILE A 298 -27.18 -11.05 -2.92
N LYS A 299 -28.21 -10.20 -2.85
CA LYS A 299 -28.71 -9.58 -1.60
C LYS A 299 -27.60 -9.07 -0.67
N LEU A 300 -26.71 -8.21 -1.17
CA LEU A 300 -25.50 -7.81 -0.41
C LEU A 300 -25.80 -7.08 0.90
N TRP A 301 -26.96 -6.43 1.01
CA TRP A 301 -27.37 -5.73 2.22
C TRP A 301 -27.51 -6.65 3.44
N GLU A 302 -27.81 -7.93 3.23
CA GLU A 302 -27.98 -8.90 4.32
C GLU A 302 -26.69 -9.05 5.15
N PHE A 303 -25.51 -8.80 4.57
CA PHE A 303 -24.23 -8.85 5.29
C PHE A 303 -24.04 -7.73 6.34
N PHE A 304 -24.93 -6.74 6.34
CA PHE A 304 -24.88 -5.55 7.19
C PHE A 304 -26.13 -5.41 8.08
N GLN A 305 -27.03 -6.38 8.03
CA GLN A 305 -28.31 -6.35 8.75
C GLN A 305 -28.31 -7.26 9.98
N VAL A 306 -29.21 -6.94 10.90
CA VAL A 306 -29.51 -7.73 12.10
C VAL A 306 -30.67 -8.68 11.80
N ARG A 307 -30.64 -9.88 12.39
CA ARG A 307 -31.82 -10.75 12.47
C ARG A 307 -32.77 -10.26 13.57
N ILE A 308 -33.82 -9.53 13.16
CA ILE A 308 -34.70 -8.81 14.08
C ILE A 308 -35.38 -9.77 15.06
N GLU A 309 -35.88 -10.90 14.57
CA GLU A 309 -36.60 -11.89 15.38
C GLU A 309 -35.77 -12.36 16.57
N SER A 310 -34.53 -12.77 16.30
CA SER A 310 -33.61 -13.29 17.31
C SER A 310 -33.19 -12.21 18.30
N ALA A 311 -32.90 -10.99 17.82
CA ALA A 311 -32.50 -9.89 18.68
C ALA A 311 -33.63 -9.43 19.62
N VAL A 312 -34.88 -9.38 19.13
CA VAL A 312 -36.04 -9.01 19.93
C VAL A 312 -36.42 -10.10 20.93
N GLU A 313 -36.25 -11.37 20.56
CA GLU A 313 -36.42 -12.50 21.48
C GLU A 313 -35.41 -12.47 22.63
N GLU A 314 -34.12 -12.31 22.33
CA GLU A 314 -33.07 -12.16 23.35
C GLU A 314 -33.36 -10.96 24.27
N PHE A 315 -33.73 -9.83 23.70
CA PHE A 315 -34.10 -8.64 24.47
C PHE A 315 -35.31 -8.88 25.40
N ARG A 316 -36.33 -9.59 24.91
CA ARG A 316 -37.52 -9.96 25.70
C ARG A 316 -37.14 -10.81 26.89
N ASP A 317 -36.28 -11.81 26.68
CA ASP A 317 -35.88 -12.76 27.72
C ASP A 317 -35.06 -12.04 28.80
N LEU A 318 -34.14 -11.15 28.43
CA LEU A 318 -33.40 -10.29 29.37
C LEU A 318 -34.33 -9.40 30.22
N LEU A 319 -35.35 -8.79 29.61
CA LEU A 319 -36.35 -7.99 30.33
C LEU A 319 -37.20 -8.84 31.29
N ALA A 320 -37.52 -10.07 30.90
CA ALA A 320 -38.28 -11.01 31.73
C ALA A 320 -37.48 -11.47 32.96
N ASP A 321 -36.17 -11.65 32.80
CA ASP A 321 -35.24 -12.02 33.86
C ASP A 321 -34.88 -10.83 34.78
N GLY A 322 -35.32 -9.62 34.42
CA GLY A 322 -35.09 -8.40 35.20
C GLY A 322 -33.66 -7.87 35.11
N GLU A 323 -32.94 -8.25 34.05
CA GLU A 323 -31.58 -7.79 33.77
C GLU A 323 -31.54 -6.27 33.59
N LYS A 324 -30.43 -5.67 34.03
CA LYS A 324 -30.20 -4.22 33.94
C LYS A 324 -29.02 -3.95 33.02
N PRO A 325 -29.04 -2.85 32.26
CA PRO A 325 -27.93 -2.50 31.39
C PRO A 325 -26.65 -2.28 32.22
N ASP A 326 -25.52 -2.76 31.73
CA ASP A 326 -24.22 -2.39 32.27
C ASP A 326 -23.90 -0.93 31.87
N GLN A 327 -24.26 0.00 32.76
CA GLN A 327 -24.05 1.43 32.56
C GLN A 327 -22.58 1.82 32.36
N LYS A 328 -21.61 0.98 32.76
CA LYS A 328 -20.19 1.23 32.49
C LYS A 328 -19.87 1.06 31.00
N LYS A 329 -20.58 0.19 30.28
CA LYS A 329 -20.40 -0.03 28.84
C LYS A 329 -21.11 1.03 28.00
N THR A 330 -22.31 1.43 28.38
CA THR A 330 -23.12 2.43 27.65
C THR A 330 -22.72 3.87 27.99
N GLY A 331 -22.05 4.08 29.13
CA GLY A 331 -21.80 5.41 29.69
C GLY A 331 -23.09 6.10 30.15
N GLY A 332 -24.17 5.35 30.38
CA GLY A 332 -25.49 5.85 30.76
C GLY A 332 -26.20 6.65 29.67
N LYS A 333 -25.80 6.51 28.40
CA LYS A 333 -26.38 7.24 27.26
C LYS A 333 -27.39 6.36 26.52
N GLN A 334 -28.54 6.94 26.20
CA GLN A 334 -29.51 6.32 25.31
C GLN A 334 -29.01 6.36 23.85
N GLY A 335 -29.24 5.26 23.13
CA GLY A 335 -28.84 5.09 21.74
C GLY A 335 -28.55 3.62 21.43
N LEU A 336 -29.30 3.04 20.50
CA LEU A 336 -29.11 1.66 20.08
C LEU A 336 -27.82 1.53 19.26
N LYS A 337 -26.95 0.60 19.65
CA LYS A 337 -25.70 0.30 18.96
C LYS A 337 -25.77 -1.07 18.29
N ILE A 338 -25.38 -1.11 17.03
CA ILE A 338 -25.25 -2.34 16.25
C ILE A 338 -23.77 -2.71 16.14
N ILE A 339 -23.49 -4.00 16.30
CA ILE A 339 -22.16 -4.59 16.22
C ILE A 339 -22.08 -5.36 14.90
N GLN A 340 -21.14 -4.98 14.03
CA GLN A 340 -20.91 -5.69 12.76
C GLN A 340 -20.40 -7.11 13.05
N ASP A 341 -20.95 -8.12 12.37
CA ASP A 341 -20.46 -9.50 12.47
C ASP A 341 -18.99 -9.56 12.06
N PRO A 342 -18.08 -10.00 12.94
CA PRO A 342 -16.68 -10.16 12.59
C PRO A 342 -16.46 -11.08 11.39
N LYS A 343 -17.38 -12.02 11.11
CA LYS A 343 -17.31 -12.95 9.97
C LYS A 343 -18.10 -12.49 8.74
N PHE A 344 -18.76 -11.34 8.80
CA PHE A 344 -19.61 -10.80 7.73
C PHE A 344 -20.56 -11.87 7.15
N ARG A 345 -21.32 -12.55 8.00
CA ARG A 345 -22.40 -13.47 7.61
C ARG A 345 -23.69 -12.70 7.35
N ARG A 346 -24.58 -13.29 6.57
CA ARG A 346 -25.91 -12.72 6.29
C ARG A 346 -26.73 -12.68 7.58
N PHE A 347 -27.32 -11.53 7.86
CA PHE A 347 -28.03 -11.21 9.09
C PHE A 347 -27.22 -11.49 10.36
N GLY A 348 -25.88 -11.37 10.25
CA GLY A 348 -24.96 -11.69 11.33
C GLY A 348 -24.73 -10.54 12.29
N ASN A 349 -25.15 -9.31 11.96
CA ASN A 349 -24.93 -8.18 12.86
C ASN A 349 -25.77 -8.38 14.13
N GLU A 350 -25.18 -7.99 15.25
CA GLU A 350 -25.76 -8.18 16.57
C GLU A 350 -26.16 -6.83 17.17
N VAL A 351 -27.13 -6.86 18.08
CA VAL A 351 -27.51 -5.69 18.86
C VAL A 351 -26.69 -5.72 20.15
N ASP A 352 -26.10 -4.58 20.51
CA ASP A 352 -25.53 -4.42 21.85
C ASP A 352 -26.69 -4.37 22.85
N MET A 353 -26.95 -5.48 23.54
CA MET A 353 -28.12 -5.64 24.42
C MET A 353 -28.10 -4.68 25.60
N ASP A 354 -26.93 -4.29 26.11
CA ASP A 354 -26.82 -3.25 27.13
C ASP A 354 -27.35 -1.91 26.59
N SER A 355 -27.03 -1.57 25.33
CA SER A 355 -27.55 -0.36 24.68
C SER A 355 -29.06 -0.43 24.42
N ALA A 356 -29.59 -1.62 24.09
CA ALA A 356 -31.01 -1.83 23.88
C ALA A 356 -31.79 -1.69 25.19
N LEU A 357 -31.30 -2.32 26.26
CA LEU A 357 -31.87 -2.21 27.60
C LEU A 357 -31.88 -0.76 28.08
N GLU A 358 -30.79 -0.01 27.92
CA GLU A 358 -30.74 1.42 28.29
C GLU A 358 -31.75 2.29 27.51
N THR A 359 -31.99 1.96 26.23
CA THR A 359 -32.77 2.80 25.32
C THR A 359 -34.27 2.49 25.35
N PHE A 360 -34.63 1.22 25.53
CA PHE A 360 -36.00 0.73 25.41
C PHE A 360 -36.57 0.21 26.74
N VAL A 361 -36.02 0.65 27.89
CA VAL A 361 -36.52 0.28 29.23
C VAL A 361 -38.04 0.44 29.31
N PRO A 362 -38.79 -0.60 29.71
CA PRO A 362 -40.22 -0.49 29.95
C PRO A 362 -40.50 0.26 31.26
N HIS A 363 -41.62 0.99 31.32
CA HIS A 363 -42.02 1.75 32.51
C HIS A 363 -42.47 0.86 33.69
N SER A 364 -42.70 -0.43 33.44
CA SER A 364 -43.05 -1.45 34.45
C SER A 364 -42.60 -2.83 33.96
N HIS A 365 -42.49 -3.80 34.88
CA HIS A 365 -42.21 -5.21 34.55
C HIS A 365 -43.46 -6.02 34.17
N SER A 366 -44.55 -5.34 33.77
CA SER A 366 -45.74 -6.05 33.29
C SER A 366 -45.49 -6.66 31.91
N THR A 367 -46.12 -7.80 31.62
CA THR A 367 -46.02 -8.45 30.30
C THR A 367 -46.36 -7.49 29.16
N GLN A 368 -47.36 -6.63 29.35
CA GLN A 368 -47.77 -5.64 28.36
C GLN A 368 -46.67 -4.59 28.10
N ALA A 369 -46.02 -4.08 29.15
CA ALA A 369 -44.96 -3.09 29.00
C ALA A 369 -43.69 -3.68 28.35
N ILE A 370 -43.37 -4.95 28.64
CA ILE A 370 -42.29 -5.68 27.96
C ILE A 370 -42.60 -5.83 26.46
N LEU A 371 -43.83 -6.23 26.11
CA LEU A 371 -44.26 -6.34 24.71
C LEU A 371 -44.17 -5.00 23.96
N GLU A 372 -44.58 -3.90 24.59
CA GLU A 372 -44.45 -2.56 24.02
C GLU A 372 -42.98 -2.16 23.80
N ALA A 373 -42.08 -2.48 24.73
CA ALA A 373 -40.65 -2.28 24.56
C ALA A 373 -40.09 -3.09 23.39
N CYS A 374 -40.45 -4.37 23.27
CA CYS A 374 -40.07 -5.23 22.16
C CYS A 374 -40.56 -4.70 20.81
N ASN A 375 -41.79 -4.20 20.72
CA ASN A 375 -42.33 -3.60 19.50
C ASN A 375 -41.59 -2.31 19.10
N ARG A 376 -41.18 -1.49 20.09
CA ARG A 376 -40.35 -0.31 19.83
C ARG A 376 -38.95 -0.68 19.32
N LEU A 377 -38.31 -1.69 19.91
CA LEU A 377 -37.04 -2.21 19.44
C LEU A 377 -37.17 -2.77 18.02
N TRP A 378 -38.22 -3.57 17.76
CA TRP A 378 -38.52 -4.12 16.44
C TRP A 378 -38.59 -3.02 15.38
N GLY A 379 -39.44 -2.00 15.60
CA GLY A 379 -39.58 -0.88 14.66
C GLY A 379 -38.26 -0.14 14.42
N ARG A 380 -37.44 0.04 15.47
CA ARG A 380 -36.12 0.66 15.30
C ARG A 380 -35.15 -0.21 14.51
N LEU A 381 -35.16 -1.53 14.72
CA LEU A 381 -34.32 -2.46 13.96
C LEU A 381 -34.75 -2.55 12.49
N GLU A 382 -36.05 -2.45 12.19
CA GLU A 382 -36.55 -2.34 10.81
C GLU A 382 -36.03 -1.08 10.12
N GLU A 383 -36.07 0.07 10.81
CA GLU A 383 -35.50 1.32 10.31
C GLU A 383 -34.00 1.19 10.02
N ILE A 384 -33.23 0.65 10.96
CA ILE A 384 -31.78 0.46 10.81
C ILE A 384 -31.49 -0.51 9.64
N ASN A 385 -32.18 -1.64 9.56
CA ASN A 385 -32.02 -2.57 8.45
C ASN A 385 -32.37 -1.91 7.11
N LYS A 386 -33.38 -1.03 7.07
CA LYS A 386 -33.75 -0.23 5.90
C LYS A 386 -32.66 0.79 5.54
N GLU A 387 -32.06 1.46 6.52
CA GLU A 387 -30.91 2.36 6.30
C GLU A 387 -29.73 1.62 5.65
N GLN A 388 -29.39 0.43 6.16
CA GLN A 388 -28.34 -0.43 5.59
C GLN A 388 -28.66 -0.87 4.16
N TYR A 389 -29.92 -1.19 3.88
CA TYR A 389 -30.38 -1.48 2.52
C TYR A 389 -30.19 -0.29 1.57
N GLN A 390 -30.55 0.92 2.00
CA GLN A 390 -30.37 2.14 1.19
C GLN A 390 -28.89 2.46 0.98
N GLN A 391 -28.05 2.29 1.99
CA GLN A 391 -26.60 2.46 1.86
C GLN A 391 -26.01 1.47 0.84
N MET A 392 -26.47 0.22 0.85
CA MET A 392 -26.05 -0.78 -0.13
C MET A 392 -26.47 -0.40 -1.56
N ILE A 393 -27.67 0.15 -1.75
CA ILE A 393 -28.09 0.67 -3.06
C ILE A 393 -27.10 1.71 -3.59
N GLN A 394 -26.66 2.65 -2.75
CA GLN A 394 -25.64 3.64 -3.14
C GLN A 394 -24.32 2.98 -3.54
N HIS A 395 -23.91 1.92 -2.86
CA HIS A 395 -22.68 1.17 -3.21
C HIS A 395 -22.84 0.41 -4.52
N GLN A 396 -24.01 -0.18 -4.77
CA GLN A 396 -24.36 -0.87 -6.01
C GLN A 396 -24.42 0.10 -7.20
N GLU A 397 -24.91 1.32 -7.00
CA GLU A 397 -24.88 2.39 -8.00
C GLU A 397 -23.43 2.74 -8.39
N LYS A 398 -22.55 2.93 -7.40
CA LYS A 398 -21.12 3.16 -7.67
C LYS A 398 -20.48 1.98 -8.39
N ALA A 399 -20.75 0.75 -7.96
CA ALA A 399 -20.28 -0.45 -8.64
C ALA A 399 -20.73 -0.53 -10.09
N SER A 400 -22.00 -0.25 -10.37
CA SER A 400 -22.54 -0.23 -11.73
C SER A 400 -21.84 0.81 -12.61
N ASN A 401 -21.62 2.01 -12.08
CA ASN A 401 -20.93 3.09 -12.80
C ASN A 401 -19.48 2.74 -13.10
N CYS A 402 -18.75 2.17 -12.14
CA CYS A 402 -17.36 1.75 -12.34
C CYS A 402 -17.26 0.60 -13.36
N ILE A 403 -18.14 -0.40 -13.28
CA ILE A 403 -18.19 -1.52 -14.24
C ILE A 403 -18.41 -0.99 -15.65
N VAL A 404 -19.42 -0.13 -15.85
CA VAL A 404 -19.69 0.44 -17.17
C VAL A 404 -18.56 1.36 -17.62
N GLY A 405 -18.00 2.17 -16.72
CA GLY A 405 -16.83 3.02 -17.02
C GLY A 405 -15.65 2.20 -17.56
N ASN A 406 -15.39 1.04 -16.96
CA ASN A 406 -14.34 0.14 -17.46
C ASN A 406 -14.68 -0.45 -18.83
N VAL A 407 -15.93 -0.88 -19.05
CA VAL A 407 -16.39 -1.37 -20.37
C VAL A 407 -16.25 -0.29 -21.44
N VAL A 408 -16.61 0.95 -21.12
CA VAL A 408 -16.44 2.10 -22.02
C VAL A 408 -14.98 2.25 -22.39
N TYR A 409 -14.07 2.29 -21.40
CA TYR A 409 -12.65 2.42 -21.66
C TYR A 409 -12.10 1.25 -22.49
N GLU A 410 -12.34 0.01 -22.08
CA GLU A 410 -11.72 -1.16 -22.71
C GLU A 410 -12.23 -1.47 -24.12
N ARG A 411 -13.45 -1.06 -24.47
CA ARG A 411 -14.13 -1.47 -25.72
C ARG A 411 -14.55 -0.31 -26.61
N LEU A 412 -14.96 0.81 -26.05
CA LEU A 412 -15.57 1.92 -26.83
C LEU A 412 -14.63 3.11 -27.00
N ALA A 413 -13.89 3.50 -25.96
CA ALA A 413 -13.03 4.68 -26.00
C ALA A 413 -11.91 4.55 -27.04
N ASP A 414 -11.65 5.61 -27.80
CA ASP A 414 -10.64 5.58 -28.88
C ASP A 414 -9.22 5.39 -28.41
N HIS A 415 -8.92 5.90 -27.22
CA HIS A 415 -7.63 5.73 -26.54
C HIS A 415 -7.57 4.44 -25.70
N GLY A 416 -8.62 3.61 -25.74
CA GLY A 416 -8.69 2.34 -25.03
C GLY A 416 -8.07 1.17 -25.81
N PRO A 417 -7.91 0.00 -25.17
CA PRO A 417 -7.30 -1.18 -25.78
C PRO A 417 -8.15 -1.88 -26.86
N LYS A 418 -9.43 -1.53 -27.01
CA LYS A 418 -10.37 -2.10 -27.99
C LYS A 418 -10.40 -3.65 -27.96
N LEU A 419 -10.61 -4.23 -26.78
CA LEU A 419 -10.54 -5.69 -26.53
C LEU A 419 -11.55 -6.55 -27.31
N GLY A 420 -12.50 -5.95 -28.04
CA GLY A 420 -13.50 -6.68 -28.82
C GLY A 420 -14.62 -7.27 -27.96
N PRO A 421 -15.17 -8.45 -28.32
CA PRO A 421 -16.31 -9.04 -27.63
C PRO A 421 -15.95 -9.52 -26.22
N VAL A 422 -16.94 -9.53 -25.33
CA VAL A 422 -16.81 -10.12 -23.99
C VAL A 422 -16.63 -11.63 -24.11
N THR A 423 -15.54 -12.12 -23.52
CA THR A 423 -15.22 -13.55 -23.45
C THR A 423 -14.76 -13.90 -22.04
N ARG A 424 -14.52 -15.20 -21.78
CA ARG A 424 -13.91 -15.64 -20.51
C ARG A 424 -12.45 -15.16 -20.36
N LYS A 425 -11.76 -14.93 -21.48
CA LYS A 425 -10.39 -14.38 -21.49
C LYS A 425 -10.38 -12.86 -21.29
N ASP A 426 -11.32 -12.19 -21.95
CA ASP A 426 -11.50 -10.73 -21.94
C ASP A 426 -12.88 -10.42 -21.34
N PRO A 427 -13.02 -10.52 -20.00
CA PRO A 427 -14.30 -10.38 -19.30
C PRO A 427 -14.85 -8.94 -19.33
N ILE A 428 -16.09 -8.74 -18.86
CA ILE A 428 -16.71 -7.41 -18.74
C ILE A 428 -15.82 -6.47 -17.91
N VAL A 429 -15.27 -7.00 -16.81
CA VAL A 429 -14.26 -6.36 -15.97
C VAL A 429 -13.26 -7.43 -15.49
N PRO A 430 -12.01 -7.05 -15.20
CA PRO A 430 -11.07 -7.93 -14.52
C PRO A 430 -11.67 -8.46 -13.21
N ARG A 431 -11.38 -9.72 -12.89
CA ARG A 431 -11.73 -10.27 -11.58
C ARG A 431 -10.96 -9.54 -10.50
N TYR A 432 -11.60 -9.31 -9.36
CA TYR A 432 -10.96 -8.69 -8.19
C TYR A 432 -10.37 -9.72 -7.23
N PHE A 433 -10.70 -11.00 -7.41
CA PHE A 433 -10.17 -12.08 -6.59
C PHE A 433 -9.69 -13.24 -7.45
N THR A 434 -8.67 -13.95 -6.96
CA THR A 434 -8.26 -15.25 -7.48
C THR A 434 -8.60 -16.34 -6.48
N PHE A 435 -8.83 -17.56 -6.99
CA PHE A 435 -8.99 -18.76 -6.19
C PHE A 435 -8.63 -20.00 -7.04
N PRO A 436 -8.17 -21.10 -6.42
CA PRO A 436 -7.60 -22.24 -7.14
C PRO A 436 -8.62 -23.35 -7.49
N PHE A 437 -9.91 -23.17 -7.16
CA PHE A 437 -10.93 -24.22 -7.31
C PHE A 437 -11.64 -24.17 -8.66
N GLU A 438 -12.26 -25.29 -9.02
CA GLU A 438 -13.10 -25.37 -10.22
C GLU A 438 -14.29 -24.42 -10.10
N GLU A 439 -14.58 -23.74 -11.21
CA GLU A 439 -15.70 -22.81 -11.28
C GLU A 439 -16.99 -23.57 -11.53
N THR A 440 -17.96 -23.40 -10.64
CA THR A 440 -19.24 -24.15 -10.69
C THR A 440 -20.41 -23.17 -10.78
N SER A 441 -21.56 -23.47 -10.18
CA SER A 441 -22.67 -22.52 -10.11
C SER A 441 -22.35 -21.37 -9.14
N LEU A 442 -23.03 -20.23 -9.26
CA LEU A 442 -22.89 -19.15 -8.28
C LEU A 442 -23.25 -19.65 -6.88
N GLU A 443 -24.30 -20.46 -6.76
CA GLU A 443 -24.77 -21.03 -5.50
C GLU A 443 -23.72 -21.91 -4.83
N ASP A 444 -22.99 -22.72 -5.61
CA ASP A 444 -21.95 -23.60 -5.09
C ASP A 444 -20.67 -22.83 -4.73
N ASP A 445 -20.29 -21.84 -5.55
CA ASP A 445 -19.21 -20.90 -5.23
C ASP A 445 -19.49 -20.22 -3.87
N LEU A 446 -20.72 -19.75 -3.63
CA LEU A 446 -21.11 -19.09 -2.38
C LEU A 446 -20.98 -20.00 -1.16
N LYS A 447 -21.26 -21.30 -1.27
CA LYS A 447 -21.08 -22.27 -0.15
C LYS A 447 -19.62 -22.40 0.27
N MET A 448 -18.67 -22.16 -0.63
CA MET A 448 -17.25 -22.22 -0.30
C MET A 448 -16.81 -21.08 0.63
N THR A 449 -17.56 -19.97 0.68
CA THR A 449 -17.25 -18.85 1.59
C THR A 449 -17.44 -19.21 3.06
N ASP A 450 -18.19 -20.26 3.37
CA ASP A 450 -18.38 -20.80 4.73
C ASP A 450 -17.38 -21.90 5.09
N GLN A 451 -16.46 -22.26 4.18
CA GLN A 451 -15.45 -23.32 4.35
C GLN A 451 -14.08 -22.66 4.55
N PRO A 452 -13.55 -22.53 5.79
CA PRO A 452 -12.33 -21.78 6.05
C PRO A 452 -11.11 -22.26 5.26
N ASP A 453 -11.02 -23.57 5.01
CA ASP A 453 -9.99 -24.24 4.20
C ASP A 453 -10.03 -23.81 2.72
N LYS A 454 -11.17 -23.33 2.23
CA LYS A 454 -11.30 -22.77 0.87
C LYS A 454 -11.27 -21.26 0.87
N ALA A 455 -11.98 -20.64 1.80
CA ALA A 455 -12.12 -19.19 1.93
C ALA A 455 -10.77 -18.47 2.15
N CYS A 456 -9.78 -19.15 2.73
CA CYS A 456 -8.43 -18.61 2.85
C CYS A 456 -7.74 -18.42 1.49
N HIS A 457 -8.11 -19.18 0.47
CA HIS A 457 -7.53 -19.07 -0.88
C HIS A 457 -8.23 -18.06 -1.79
N PHE A 458 -9.20 -17.30 -1.27
CA PHE A 458 -9.93 -16.27 -2.02
C PHE A 458 -9.19 -14.94 -1.91
N LEU A 459 -8.13 -14.81 -2.68
CA LEU A 459 -7.14 -13.74 -2.51
C LEU A 459 -7.52 -12.51 -3.32
N ALA A 460 -7.59 -11.36 -2.66
CA ALA A 460 -7.88 -10.09 -3.30
C ALA A 460 -6.72 -9.63 -4.19
N HIS A 461 -7.05 -9.10 -5.36
CA HIS A 461 -6.09 -8.49 -6.27
C HIS A 461 -5.72 -7.08 -5.84
N ASN A 462 -4.53 -6.66 -6.24
CA ASN A 462 -4.05 -5.29 -6.06
C ASN A 462 -4.45 -4.41 -7.26
N GLY A 463 -4.17 -3.11 -7.14
CA GLY A 463 -4.45 -2.12 -8.16
C GLY A 463 -4.16 -0.73 -7.63
N TRP A 464 -4.82 0.25 -8.22
CA TRP A 464 -4.83 1.62 -7.72
C TRP A 464 -6.23 2.22 -7.78
N VAL A 465 -6.47 3.25 -6.97
CA VAL A 465 -7.75 3.94 -6.88
C VAL A 465 -7.51 5.41 -7.18
N MET A 466 -8.33 5.98 -8.07
CA MET A 466 -8.15 7.37 -8.49
C MET A 466 -8.44 8.33 -7.34
N GLY A 467 -7.46 9.14 -6.94
CA GLY A 467 -7.62 10.17 -5.92
C GLY A 467 -7.82 9.64 -4.50
N ASP A 468 -7.43 8.39 -4.22
CA ASP A 468 -7.49 7.82 -2.87
C ASP A 468 -6.37 8.36 -1.97
N ASP A 469 -6.56 8.23 -0.67
CA ASP A 469 -5.56 8.64 0.32
C ASP A 469 -4.38 7.64 0.31
N PRO A 470 -3.16 8.06 -0.09
CA PRO A 470 -2.00 7.15 -0.16
C PRO A 470 -1.54 6.65 1.22
N LEU A 471 -2.02 7.25 2.30
CA LEU A 471 -1.73 6.79 3.66
C LEU A 471 -2.71 5.71 4.13
N ARG A 472 -3.81 5.47 3.39
CA ARG A 472 -4.80 4.46 3.72
C ARG A 472 -4.71 3.28 2.77
N ASN A 473 -4.65 2.08 3.34
CA ASN A 473 -4.73 0.87 2.56
C ASN A 473 -6.19 0.54 2.20
N PHE A 474 -6.53 0.62 0.93
CA PHE A 474 -7.89 0.38 0.43
C PHE A 474 -8.42 -1.06 0.62
N ALA A 475 -7.58 -2.02 1.03
CA ALA A 475 -8.00 -3.38 1.34
C ALA A 475 -8.33 -3.60 2.83
N GLU A 476 -8.00 -2.65 3.70
CA GLU A 476 -8.28 -2.74 5.13
C GLU A 476 -9.77 -2.48 5.46
N PRO A 477 -10.25 -2.91 6.65
CA PRO A 477 -11.58 -2.58 7.13
C PRO A 477 -11.87 -1.07 7.10
N GLY A 478 -13.12 -0.72 6.79
CA GLY A 478 -13.55 0.69 6.63
C GLY A 478 -13.36 1.26 5.22
N SER A 479 -12.75 0.51 4.31
CA SER A 479 -12.75 0.80 2.87
C SER A 479 -13.92 0.11 2.15
N ASN A 480 -14.51 0.80 1.18
CA ASN A 480 -15.58 0.28 0.32
C ASN A 480 -15.12 0.04 -1.14
N VAL A 481 -13.83 0.18 -1.41
CA VAL A 481 -13.27 0.16 -2.77
C VAL A 481 -13.62 -1.13 -3.53
N TYR A 482 -13.47 -2.29 -2.88
CA TYR A 482 -13.77 -3.59 -3.50
C TYR A 482 -15.26 -3.78 -3.79
N ILE A 483 -16.15 -3.42 -2.85
CA ILE A 483 -17.60 -3.60 -3.02
C ILE A 483 -18.19 -2.60 -4.02
N ARG A 484 -17.60 -1.40 -4.11
CA ARG A 484 -17.99 -0.34 -5.06
C ARG A 484 -17.29 -0.44 -6.41
N ARG A 485 -16.39 -1.42 -6.62
CA ARG A 485 -15.61 -1.58 -7.87
C ARG A 485 -14.80 -0.34 -8.27
N GLU A 486 -14.33 0.42 -7.28
CA GLU A 486 -13.54 1.64 -7.51
C GLU A 486 -12.07 1.33 -7.85
N LEU A 487 -11.65 0.08 -7.70
CA LEU A 487 -10.28 -0.36 -7.96
C LEU A 487 -10.02 -0.50 -9.47
N ILE A 488 -9.02 0.20 -9.98
CA ILE A 488 -8.40 -0.14 -11.27
C ILE A 488 -7.52 -1.38 -11.02
N CYS A 489 -8.14 -2.54 -11.18
CA CYS A 489 -7.62 -3.82 -10.71
C CYS A 489 -6.56 -4.40 -11.67
N TRP A 490 -5.45 -4.88 -11.11
CA TRP A 490 -4.46 -5.67 -11.82
C TRP A 490 -4.79 -7.16 -11.66
N GLY A 491 -5.53 -7.71 -12.62
CA GLY A 491 -6.06 -9.08 -12.57
C GLY A 491 -4.99 -10.19 -12.51
N ASP A 492 -3.71 -9.86 -12.66
CA ASP A 492 -2.58 -10.77 -12.58
C ASP A 492 -1.85 -10.73 -11.23
N SER A 493 -2.27 -9.87 -10.30
CA SER A 493 -1.49 -9.51 -9.11
C SER A 493 -2.32 -9.57 -7.83
N VAL A 494 -1.96 -10.47 -6.91
CA VAL A 494 -2.54 -10.59 -5.56
C VAL A 494 -1.93 -9.54 -4.64
N LYS A 495 -2.77 -8.83 -3.87
CA LYS A 495 -2.33 -7.84 -2.89
C LYS A 495 -1.78 -8.52 -1.64
N LEU A 496 -0.61 -8.07 -1.17
CA LEU A 496 0.06 -8.64 0.01
C LEU A 496 -0.39 -7.97 1.31
N ARG A 497 -0.67 -8.79 2.32
CA ARG A 497 -1.18 -8.40 3.65
C ARG A 497 -0.10 -8.55 4.71
N TYR A 498 0.67 -7.48 4.93
CA TYR A 498 1.73 -7.46 5.94
C TYR A 498 1.21 -7.40 7.39
N GLY A 499 0.07 -6.73 7.62
CA GLY A 499 -0.36 -6.34 8.97
C GLY A 499 0.42 -5.13 9.50
N ASP A 500 0.34 -4.89 10.80
CA ASP A 500 0.98 -3.78 11.48
C ASP A 500 2.43 -4.10 11.85
N LYS A 501 2.75 -5.38 12.06
CA LYS A 501 4.07 -5.85 12.48
C LYS A 501 4.44 -7.22 11.87
N PRO A 502 5.71 -7.62 11.91
CA PRO A 502 6.17 -8.91 11.38
C PRO A 502 5.37 -10.13 11.88
N ASP A 503 4.93 -10.12 13.14
CA ASP A 503 4.17 -11.22 13.75
C ASP A 503 2.81 -11.47 13.08
N ASP A 504 2.23 -10.48 12.41
CA ASP A 504 0.90 -10.60 11.81
C ASP A 504 0.91 -11.44 10.52
N CYS A 505 2.07 -11.55 9.87
CA CYS A 505 2.30 -12.42 8.72
C CYS A 505 3.79 -12.80 8.56
N PRO A 506 4.36 -13.64 9.46
CA PRO A 506 5.81 -13.83 9.57
C PRO A 506 6.50 -14.31 8.29
N TYR A 507 5.82 -15.19 7.54
CA TYR A 507 6.33 -15.71 6.27
C TYR A 507 6.52 -14.58 5.26
N LEU A 508 5.50 -13.74 5.04
CA LEU A 508 5.55 -12.64 4.08
C LEU A 508 6.69 -11.67 4.39
N TRP A 509 6.81 -11.26 5.66
CA TRP A 509 7.88 -10.36 6.08
C TRP A 509 9.27 -10.96 5.83
N THR A 510 9.47 -12.22 6.19
CA THR A 510 10.73 -12.94 5.98
C THR A 510 11.06 -13.08 4.49
N HIS A 511 10.08 -13.46 3.68
CA HIS A 511 10.22 -13.63 2.24
C HIS A 511 10.59 -12.31 1.55
N MET A 512 9.90 -11.23 1.88
CA MET A 512 10.13 -9.90 1.28
C MET A 512 11.41 -9.23 1.79
N GLN A 513 11.79 -9.49 3.05
CA GLN A 513 13.10 -9.09 3.56
C GLN A 513 14.21 -9.81 2.78
N LYS A 514 14.08 -11.12 2.56
CA LYS A 514 15.08 -11.88 1.81
C LYS A 514 15.21 -11.41 0.36
N TYR A 515 14.08 -11.15 -0.31
CA TYR A 515 14.05 -10.53 -1.62
C TYR A 515 14.79 -9.19 -1.65
N THR A 516 14.55 -8.34 -0.64
CA THR A 516 15.18 -7.04 -0.50
C THR A 516 16.69 -7.14 -0.28
N GLU A 517 17.13 -8.06 0.58
CA GLU A 517 18.56 -8.31 0.84
C GLU A 517 19.30 -8.83 -0.39
N ILE A 518 18.70 -9.77 -1.14
CA ILE A 518 19.26 -10.26 -2.41
C ILE A 518 19.43 -9.09 -3.38
N THR A 519 18.42 -8.23 -3.49
CA THR A 519 18.48 -7.07 -4.39
C THR A 519 19.57 -6.09 -3.96
N ALA A 520 19.62 -5.70 -2.69
CA ALA A 520 20.62 -4.77 -2.15
C ALA A 520 22.06 -5.32 -2.25
N LYS A 521 22.23 -6.64 -2.16
CA LYS A 521 23.53 -7.31 -2.33
C LYS A 521 24.11 -7.04 -3.72
N HIS A 522 23.30 -7.13 -4.77
CA HIS A 522 23.78 -7.07 -6.15
C HIS A 522 23.72 -5.67 -6.77
N PHE A 523 22.72 -4.87 -6.43
CA PHE A 523 22.48 -3.55 -7.03
C PHE A 523 22.86 -2.41 -6.08
N ALA A 524 23.29 -1.27 -6.63
CA ALA A 524 23.69 -0.10 -5.85
C ALA A 524 22.50 0.66 -5.23
N GLY A 525 21.29 0.36 -5.69
CA GLY A 525 20.08 1.06 -5.34
C GLY A 525 18.84 0.33 -5.80
N VAL A 526 17.69 0.84 -5.36
CA VAL A 526 16.38 0.31 -5.69
C VAL A 526 15.45 1.42 -6.18
N ARG A 527 14.52 1.05 -7.06
CA ARG A 527 13.33 1.86 -7.37
C ARG A 527 12.12 1.25 -6.66
N LEU A 528 11.44 2.04 -5.84
CA LEU A 528 10.20 1.66 -5.18
C LEU A 528 9.04 1.82 -6.18
N ASP A 529 8.56 0.69 -6.70
CA ASP A 529 7.38 0.66 -7.54
C ASP A 529 6.13 1.00 -6.74
N ASN A 530 5.29 1.89 -7.27
CA ASN A 530 4.04 2.32 -6.65
C ASN A 530 4.19 2.61 -5.13
N CYS A 531 5.18 3.42 -4.77
CA CYS A 531 5.60 3.64 -3.38
C CYS A 531 4.47 4.19 -2.50
N HIS A 532 3.56 4.96 -3.09
CA HIS A 532 2.41 5.55 -2.39
C HIS A 532 1.35 4.52 -2.02
N SER A 533 1.40 3.29 -2.57
CA SER A 533 0.51 2.19 -2.19
C SER A 533 1.18 1.18 -1.23
N THR A 534 2.45 1.40 -0.90
CA THR A 534 3.20 0.57 0.06
C THR A 534 3.05 1.15 1.46
N PRO A 535 2.58 0.39 2.46
CA PRO A 535 2.53 0.87 3.84
C PRO A 535 3.90 1.36 4.32
N LEU A 536 3.94 2.53 4.95
CA LEU A 536 5.19 3.19 5.33
C LEU A 536 6.07 2.32 6.22
N HIS A 537 5.50 1.65 7.22
CA HIS A 537 6.26 0.78 8.15
C HIS A 537 6.89 -0.42 7.44
N VAL A 538 6.21 -0.97 6.43
CA VAL A 538 6.76 -2.05 5.59
C VAL A 538 7.95 -1.53 4.79
N ALA A 539 7.79 -0.42 4.07
CA ALA A 539 8.88 0.17 3.29
C ALA A 539 10.07 0.59 4.18
N GLU A 540 9.81 1.14 5.38
CA GLU A 540 10.84 1.49 6.36
C GLU A 540 11.66 0.26 6.79
N HIS A 541 10.99 -0.86 7.10
CA HIS A 541 11.66 -2.11 7.48
C HIS A 541 12.50 -2.67 6.34
N MET A 542 11.92 -2.79 5.13
CA MET A 542 12.61 -3.35 3.97
C MET A 542 13.83 -2.49 3.59
N LEU A 543 13.69 -1.16 3.55
CA LEU A 543 14.82 -0.27 3.26
C LEU A 543 15.87 -0.28 4.38
N SER A 544 15.49 -0.51 5.63
CA SER A 544 16.45 -0.67 6.73
C SER A 544 17.27 -1.96 6.55
N ALA A 545 16.63 -3.07 6.19
CA ALA A 545 17.31 -4.32 5.83
C ALA A 545 18.22 -4.14 4.60
N ALA A 546 17.75 -3.43 3.57
CA ALA A 546 18.54 -3.10 2.39
C ALA A 546 19.78 -2.27 2.73
N ARG A 547 19.64 -1.26 3.61
CA ARG A 547 20.75 -0.40 4.05
C ARG A 547 21.74 -1.11 4.96
N ALA A 548 21.29 -2.10 5.74
CA ALA A 548 22.19 -2.96 6.50
C ALA A 548 23.14 -3.75 5.56
N VAL A 549 22.63 -4.21 4.41
CA VAL A 549 23.44 -4.85 3.37
C VAL A 549 24.26 -3.84 2.57
N ARG A 550 23.68 -2.67 2.27
CA ARG A 550 24.29 -1.60 1.48
C ARG A 550 24.06 -0.23 2.13
N PRO A 551 25.00 0.28 2.95
CA PRO A 551 24.83 1.55 3.65
C PRO A 551 24.56 2.74 2.72
N ASN A 552 25.22 2.77 1.55
CA ASN A 552 25.05 3.80 0.51
C ASN A 552 23.98 3.43 -0.53
N LEU A 553 22.85 2.86 -0.09
CA LEU A 553 21.76 2.48 -0.99
C LEU A 553 21.12 3.73 -1.62
N TYR A 554 21.15 3.80 -2.95
CA TYR A 554 20.38 4.80 -3.69
C TYR A 554 18.91 4.39 -3.77
N VAL A 555 17.97 5.27 -3.42
CA VAL A 555 16.54 4.96 -3.44
C VAL A 555 15.81 5.93 -4.35
N ILE A 556 15.17 5.41 -5.38
CA ILE A 556 14.23 6.14 -6.24
C ILE A 556 12.81 5.73 -5.85
N ALA A 557 11.85 6.65 -5.87
CA ALA A 557 10.44 6.30 -5.70
C ALA A 557 9.54 6.85 -6.80
N GLU A 558 8.62 6.01 -7.25
CA GLU A 558 7.41 6.45 -7.95
C GLU A 558 6.35 6.85 -6.92
N LEU A 559 6.23 8.15 -6.69
CA LEU A 559 5.41 8.71 -5.62
C LEU A 559 4.59 9.89 -6.14
N PHE A 560 3.26 9.74 -6.11
CA PHE A 560 2.32 10.74 -6.57
C PHE A 560 1.18 10.87 -5.55
N THR A 561 1.42 11.59 -4.46
CA THR A 561 0.42 11.73 -3.38
C THR A 561 -0.58 12.87 -3.63
N GLY A 562 -0.34 13.70 -4.65
CA GLY A 562 -1.10 14.93 -4.89
C GLY A 562 -0.78 16.07 -3.91
N SER A 563 0.17 15.88 -2.99
CA SER A 563 0.56 16.88 -1.99
C SER A 563 2.06 16.82 -1.71
N GLU A 564 2.79 17.90 -1.98
CA GLU A 564 4.23 17.99 -1.68
C GLU A 564 4.53 17.72 -0.19
N LEU A 565 3.64 18.15 0.71
CA LEU A 565 3.79 17.90 2.14
C LEU A 565 3.68 16.42 2.50
N ILE A 566 2.83 15.66 1.79
CA ILE A 566 2.72 14.21 1.98
C ILE A 566 3.91 13.52 1.30
N ASP A 567 4.32 13.95 0.11
CA ASP A 567 5.55 13.46 -0.54
C ASP A 567 6.75 13.58 0.42
N ASN A 568 6.90 14.71 1.11
CA ASN A 568 7.96 14.93 2.09
C ASN A 568 7.89 13.96 3.28
N VAL A 569 6.69 13.53 3.71
CA VAL A 569 6.57 12.50 4.76
C VAL A 569 7.21 11.20 4.30
N PHE A 570 6.94 10.75 3.07
CA PHE A 570 7.55 9.54 2.51
C PHE A 570 9.06 9.73 2.33
N VAL A 571 9.49 10.85 1.74
CA VAL A 571 10.92 11.13 1.54
C VAL A 571 11.68 11.12 2.86
N ASN A 572 11.16 11.84 3.86
CA ASN A 572 11.74 11.88 5.19
C ASN A 572 11.76 10.48 5.81
N ARG A 573 10.63 9.79 5.95
CA ARG A 573 10.59 8.51 6.67
C ARG A 573 11.40 7.40 6.02
N LEU A 574 11.34 7.31 4.69
CA LEU A 574 11.98 6.26 3.91
C LEU A 574 13.43 6.58 3.55
N GLY A 575 13.86 7.85 3.64
CA GLY A 575 15.16 8.30 3.15
C GLY A 575 15.28 8.12 1.64
N ILE A 576 14.21 8.45 0.90
CA ILE A 576 14.22 8.41 -0.57
C ILE A 576 15.27 9.42 -1.06
N THR A 577 16.10 9.04 -2.02
CA THR A 577 17.11 9.91 -2.63
C THR A 577 16.56 10.68 -3.83
N SER A 578 15.68 10.07 -4.62
CA SER A 578 15.11 10.73 -5.81
C SER A 578 13.64 10.39 -6.03
N LEU A 579 12.86 11.38 -6.46
CA LEU A 579 11.47 11.19 -6.89
C LEU A 579 11.41 11.19 -8.42
N VAL A 580 10.67 10.23 -9.00
CA VAL A 580 10.43 10.21 -10.45
C VAL A 580 9.46 11.34 -10.81
N ARG A 581 9.81 12.14 -11.82
CA ARG A 581 8.93 13.16 -12.42
C ARG A 581 8.75 12.85 -13.90
N GLY A 582 7.50 12.80 -14.37
CA GLY A 582 7.18 12.46 -15.76
C GLY A 582 6.98 13.69 -16.63
N THR A 583 7.88 13.95 -17.58
CA THR A 583 7.76 15.07 -18.54
C THR A 583 6.78 14.78 -19.68
N ARG A 584 6.49 13.51 -19.98
CA ARG A 584 5.45 13.12 -20.96
C ARG A 584 4.02 13.48 -20.54
N MET A 585 3.80 13.85 -19.27
CA MET A 585 2.50 14.33 -18.78
C MET A 585 2.24 15.82 -19.10
N LEU A 586 3.20 16.50 -19.73
CA LEU A 586 3.08 17.91 -20.11
C LEU A 586 2.30 18.02 -21.42
N THR A 587 1.12 18.61 -21.37
CA THR A 587 0.21 18.73 -22.53
C THR A 587 0.42 20.01 -23.33
N CYS A 588 1.26 20.95 -22.83
CA CYS A 588 1.57 22.20 -23.50
C CYS A 588 2.97 22.72 -23.12
N SER A 589 3.60 23.50 -24.03
CA SER A 589 4.92 24.12 -23.87
C SER A 589 5.06 25.10 -22.70
N ARG A 590 3.96 25.58 -22.12
CA ARG A 590 4.00 26.39 -20.87
C ARG A 590 4.13 25.55 -19.60
N GLN A 591 3.73 24.28 -19.63
CA GLN A 591 3.91 23.39 -18.49
C GLN A 591 5.36 22.86 -18.44
N SER A 592 6.03 22.72 -19.60
CA SER A 592 7.44 22.31 -19.64
C SER A 592 8.37 23.35 -19.02
N THR A 593 8.12 24.64 -19.18
CA THR A 593 8.90 25.70 -18.52
C THR A 593 8.68 25.72 -17.00
N GLY A 594 7.53 25.28 -16.51
CA GLY A 594 7.24 25.15 -15.07
C GLY A 594 7.93 23.96 -14.39
N VAL A 595 8.19 22.87 -15.12
CA VAL A 595 8.93 21.69 -14.62
C VAL A 595 10.44 21.81 -14.82
N VAL A 596 10.89 22.52 -15.87
CA VAL A 596 12.31 22.77 -16.17
C VAL A 596 12.83 24.02 -15.43
N GLY A 597 11.95 24.78 -14.78
CA GLY A 597 12.32 25.92 -13.95
C GLY A 597 13.06 25.47 -12.70
N VAL A 598 14.39 25.43 -12.77
CA VAL A 598 15.26 25.55 -11.59
C VAL A 598 14.89 26.88 -10.94
N LYS A 599 14.09 26.83 -9.88
CA LYS A 599 14.02 27.97 -8.96
C LYS A 599 15.37 28.02 -8.23
N PRO A 600 16.05 29.19 -8.23
CA PRO A 600 17.38 29.33 -7.67
C PRO A 600 17.44 28.98 -6.18
#